data_AF-A0A3E2J533-F1
#
_entry.id   AF-A0A3E2J533-F1
#
_cell.length_a   1.000
_cell.length_b   1.000
_cell.length_c   1.000
_cell.angle_alpha   90.00
_cell.angle_beta   90.00
_cell.angle_gamma   90.00
#
_symmetry.space_group_name_H-M   'P 1'
#
loop_
_entity.id
_entity.type
_entity.pdbx_description
1 polymer ?
#
loop_
_entity_poly.entity_id
_entity_poly.type
_entity_poly.pdbx_seq_one_letter_code
_entity_poly.pdbx_strand_id
1 'polypeptide(L)'
;MIVIGDESYQTEPGSYCWKGTCADTAGSVELLKGKVPIEVKPNEEVRFVIDYEPKPNKFHLIQTSGGKQTEIAVTENRFVVPKEKGIYYYDYGVWWMDDEEEHLSHGDAFYAFVLEVE
;
A
#
# COMPACT_ATOMS: atom_id res chain seq x y z
N MET A 1 0.40 7.59 4.38
CA MET A 1 1.83 7.83 4.08
C MET A 1 2.68 6.65 4.55
N ILE A 2 3.93 6.54 4.12
CA ILE A 2 4.88 5.54 4.62
C ILE A 2 6.08 6.19 5.29
N VAL A 3 6.68 5.48 6.24
CA VAL A 3 7.91 5.87 6.94
C VAL A 3 8.95 4.79 6.74
N ILE A 4 10.17 5.21 6.37
CA ILE A 4 11.33 4.35 6.11
C ILE A 4 12.52 4.99 6.81
N GLY A 5 13.09 4.28 7.79
CA GLY A 5 14.04 4.89 8.73
C GLY A 5 13.42 6.10 9.44
N ASP A 6 14.03 7.28 9.29
CA ASP A 6 13.56 8.55 9.86
C ASP A 6 12.80 9.43 8.85
N GLU A 7 12.63 8.97 7.60
CA GLU A 7 12.03 9.74 6.51
C GLU A 7 10.57 9.34 6.25
N SER A 8 9.74 10.33 5.87
CA SER A 8 8.33 10.14 5.56
C SER A 8 8.05 10.41 4.08
N TYR A 9 7.34 9.51 3.41
CA TYR A 9 7.00 9.60 2.00
C TYR A 9 5.49 9.56 1.78
N GLN A 10 5.02 10.44 0.90
CA GLN A 10 3.62 10.41 0.47
C GLN A 10 3.39 9.24 -0.49
N THR A 11 2.26 8.57 -0.31
CA THR A 11 1.77 7.53 -1.21
C THR A 11 0.81 8.14 -2.22
N GLU A 12 0.76 7.60 -3.43
CA GLU A 12 -0.23 8.02 -4.42
C GLU A 12 -1.61 7.44 -4.06
N PRO A 13 -2.67 8.26 -4.00
CA PRO A 13 -4.03 7.75 -3.87
C PRO A 13 -4.41 6.91 -5.08
N GLY A 14 -4.93 5.71 -4.84
CA GLY A 14 -5.51 4.84 -5.85
C GLY A 14 -7.03 4.87 -5.82
N SER A 15 -7.66 3.76 -6.23
CA SER A 15 -9.11 3.59 -6.16
C SER A 15 -9.63 3.72 -4.72
N TYR A 16 -10.89 4.10 -4.57
CA TYR A 16 -11.58 4.05 -3.29
C TYR A 16 -13.08 3.90 -3.49
N CYS A 17 -13.75 3.33 -2.49
CA CYS A 17 -15.20 3.34 -2.35
C CYS A 17 -15.59 3.85 -0.97
N TRP A 18 -16.51 4.81 -0.91
CA TRP A 18 -17.03 5.36 0.34
C TRP A 18 -18.52 5.66 0.22
N LYS A 19 -19.34 5.05 1.09
CA LYS A 19 -20.80 5.27 1.13
C LYS A 19 -21.48 5.17 -0.25
N GLY A 20 -21.07 4.19 -1.05
CA GLY A 20 -21.61 3.94 -2.38
C GLY A 20 -21.07 4.86 -3.49
N THR A 21 -20.16 5.78 -3.18
CA THR A 21 -19.40 6.53 -4.19
C THR A 21 -18.05 5.87 -4.40
N CYS A 22 -17.76 5.47 -5.64
CA CYS A 22 -16.48 4.87 -5.99
C CYS A 22 -15.77 5.72 -7.03
N ALA A 23 -14.44 5.80 -6.92
CA ALA A 23 -13.57 6.35 -7.94
C ALA A 23 -12.48 5.32 -8.22
N ASP A 24 -12.31 4.98 -9.49
CA ASP A 24 -11.34 3.99 -9.94
C ASP A 24 -10.09 4.66 -10.51
N THR A 25 -8.94 4.08 -10.21
CA THR A 25 -7.66 4.41 -10.83
C THR A 25 -7.06 3.20 -11.53
N ALA A 26 -6.02 3.42 -12.34
CA ALA A 26 -5.16 2.32 -12.77
C ALA A 26 -4.45 1.69 -11.54
N GLY A 27 -3.99 0.44 -11.68
CA GLY A 27 -3.18 -0.22 -10.66
C GLY A 27 -1.77 0.39 -10.54
N SER A 28 -1.06 0.06 -9.45
CA SER A 28 0.21 0.69 -9.07
C SER A 28 1.23 0.87 -10.21
N VAL A 29 1.42 -0.13 -11.08
CA VAL A 29 2.40 -0.07 -12.18
C VAL A 29 2.12 1.07 -13.16
N GLU A 30 0.88 1.21 -13.62
CA GLU A 30 0.54 2.28 -14.56
C GLU A 30 0.28 3.61 -13.85
N LEU A 31 -0.29 3.58 -12.63
CA LEU A 31 -0.54 4.79 -11.83
C LEU A 31 0.75 5.53 -11.46
N LEU A 32 1.85 4.78 -11.23
CA LEU A 32 3.14 5.33 -10.82
C LEU A 32 4.12 5.49 -11.98
N LYS A 33 3.67 5.27 -13.22
CA LYS A 33 4.53 5.36 -14.40
C LYS A 33 5.20 6.74 -14.52
N GLY A 34 6.53 6.73 -14.56
CA GLY A 34 7.33 7.94 -14.66
C GLY A 34 7.56 8.66 -13.32
N LYS A 35 7.04 8.15 -12.20
CA LYS A 35 7.44 8.61 -10.87
C LYS A 35 8.80 8.03 -10.50
N VAL A 36 9.59 8.82 -9.77
CA VAL A 36 10.89 8.39 -9.25
C VAL A 36 10.64 7.43 -8.07
N PRO A 37 11.18 6.20 -8.08
CA PRO A 37 11.10 5.28 -6.97
C PRO A 37 11.77 5.82 -5.70
N ILE A 38 11.31 5.36 -4.55
CA ILE A 38 11.99 5.61 -3.28
C ILE A 38 13.10 4.57 -3.13
N GLU A 39 14.36 5.03 -3.03
CA GLU A 39 15.51 4.16 -2.81
C GLU A 39 15.49 3.60 -1.38
N VAL A 40 15.67 2.29 -1.26
CA VAL A 40 15.64 1.58 0.03
C VAL A 40 16.69 0.49 0.07
N LYS A 41 17.13 0.13 1.27
CA LYS A 41 18.06 -0.98 1.46
C LYS A 41 17.33 -2.32 1.51
N PRO A 42 18.00 -3.42 1.09
CA PRO A 42 17.52 -4.77 1.27
C PRO A 42 17.14 -5.05 2.74
N ASN A 43 15.95 -5.61 2.96
CA ASN A 43 15.39 -5.93 4.28
C ASN A 43 15.11 -4.71 5.17
N GLU A 44 15.01 -3.51 4.61
CA GLU A 44 14.58 -2.33 5.36
C GLU A 44 13.09 -2.44 5.73
N GLU A 45 12.72 -1.89 6.88
CA GLU A 45 11.33 -1.88 7.35
C GLU A 45 10.61 -0.65 6.80
N VAL A 46 9.40 -0.88 6.29
CA VAL A 46 8.47 0.17 5.86
C VAL A 46 7.26 0.15 6.78
N ARG A 47 6.94 1.30 7.37
CA ARG A 47 5.80 1.49 8.27
C ARG A 47 4.71 2.32 7.59
N PHE A 48 3.48 1.86 7.65
CA PHE A 48 2.31 2.64 7.27
C PHE A 48 1.90 3.57 8.41
N VAL A 49 1.68 4.84 8.08
CA VAL A 49 1.12 5.83 9.00
C VAL A 49 -0.23 6.28 8.45
N ILE A 50 -1.26 6.00 9.26
CA ILE A 50 -2.67 6.34 9.04
C ILE A 50 -3.09 7.21 10.22
N ASP A 51 -3.27 8.51 9.96
CA ASP A 51 -3.47 9.57 10.94
C ASP A 51 -4.89 10.17 10.91
N TYR A 52 -5.87 9.33 10.56
CA TYR A 52 -7.28 9.73 10.53
C TYR A 52 -8.17 8.68 11.22
N GLU A 53 -9.37 9.12 11.61
CA GLU A 53 -10.38 8.29 12.26
C GLU A 53 -11.69 8.28 11.45
N PRO A 54 -12.43 7.15 11.41
CA PRO A 54 -12.08 5.88 12.05
C PRO A 54 -10.91 5.18 11.32
N LYS A 55 -10.10 4.43 12.06
CA LYS A 55 -9.05 3.59 11.46
C LYS A 55 -9.62 2.36 10.74
N PRO A 56 -9.02 1.93 9.63
CA PRO A 56 -9.37 0.67 8.98
C PRO A 56 -8.97 -0.52 9.87
N ASN A 57 -9.66 -1.63 9.73
CA ASN A 57 -9.46 -2.86 10.52
C ASN A 57 -8.98 -4.06 9.66
N LYS A 58 -8.94 -3.90 8.33
CA LYS A 58 -8.42 -4.91 7.40
C LYS A 58 -7.47 -4.27 6.38
N PHE A 59 -6.39 -5.00 6.07
CA PHE A 59 -5.27 -4.50 5.29
C PHE A 59 -4.80 -5.59 4.31
N HIS A 60 -4.49 -5.18 3.08
CA HIS A 60 -3.81 -6.03 2.11
C HIS A 60 -2.71 -5.24 1.43
N LEU A 61 -1.57 -5.90 1.20
CA LEU A 61 -0.45 -5.32 0.47
C LEU A 61 -0.07 -6.26 -0.66
N ILE A 62 -0.23 -5.80 -1.90
CA ILE A 62 0.22 -6.53 -3.07
C ILE A 62 1.49 -5.88 -3.59
N GLN A 63 2.52 -6.69 -3.77
CA GLN A 63 3.75 -6.30 -4.45
C GLN A 63 3.72 -6.81 -5.89
N THR A 64 4.06 -5.94 -6.84
CA THR A 64 4.23 -6.28 -8.26
C THR A 64 5.67 -6.03 -8.70
N SER A 65 6.33 -7.06 -9.22
CA SER A 65 7.66 -6.95 -9.84
C SER A 65 7.80 -7.94 -10.99
N GLY A 66 8.41 -7.52 -12.10
CA GLY A 66 8.56 -8.35 -13.30
C GLY A 66 7.24 -8.91 -13.86
N GLY A 67 6.12 -8.20 -13.65
CA GLY A 67 4.78 -8.64 -14.04
C GLY A 67 4.15 -9.69 -13.12
N LYS A 68 4.82 -10.09 -12.04
CA LYS A 68 4.30 -11.03 -11.04
C LYS A 68 3.78 -10.27 -9.83
N GLN A 69 2.56 -10.62 -9.40
CA GLN A 69 1.98 -10.15 -8.15
C GLN A 69 2.22 -11.14 -7.01
N THR A 70 2.55 -10.64 -5.83
CA THR A 70 2.77 -11.40 -4.61
C THR A 70 2.11 -10.67 -3.45
N GLU A 71 1.30 -11.35 -2.65
CA GLU A 71 0.74 -10.79 -1.42
C GLU A 71 1.81 -10.76 -0.33
N ILE A 72 1.96 -9.61 0.32
CA ILE A 72 2.93 -9.37 1.38
C ILE A 72 2.17 -9.23 2.70
N ALA A 73 2.62 -9.98 3.70
CA ALA A 73 2.06 -9.88 5.04
C ALA A 73 2.37 -8.51 5.65
N VAL A 74 1.34 -7.81 6.12
CA VAL A 74 1.47 -6.62 6.94
C VAL A 74 1.23 -7.02 8.40
N THR A 75 2.18 -6.73 9.27
CA THR A 75 2.07 -7.00 10.72
C THR A 75 2.31 -5.70 11.46
N GLU A 76 1.45 -5.33 12.41
CA GLU A 76 1.58 -4.07 13.17
C GLU A 76 1.81 -2.83 12.27
N ASN A 77 1.10 -2.78 11.14
CA ASN A 77 1.20 -1.72 10.12
C ASN A 77 2.60 -1.58 9.50
N ARG A 78 3.39 -2.65 9.46
CA ARG A 78 4.71 -2.68 8.82
C ARG A 78 4.91 -3.90 7.93
N PHE A 79 5.84 -3.78 7.01
CA PHE A 79 6.36 -4.89 6.20
C PHE A 79 7.87 -4.70 5.95
N VAL A 80 8.52 -5.75 5.47
CA VAL A 80 9.96 -5.76 5.16
C VAL A 80 10.16 -5.81 3.66
N VAL A 81 11.03 -4.93 3.16
CA VAL A 81 11.42 -4.84 1.74
C VAL A 81 12.15 -6.13 1.31
N PRO A 82 11.95 -6.62 0.07
CA PRO A 82 12.66 -7.81 -0.42
C PRO A 82 14.18 -7.64 -0.37
N LYS A 83 14.89 -8.77 -0.38
CA LYS A 83 16.35 -8.78 -0.38
C LYS A 83 16.92 -8.52 -1.78
N GLU A 84 16.20 -8.97 -2.79
CA GLU A 84 16.60 -8.88 -4.18
C GLU A 84 16.54 -7.43 -4.66
N LYS A 85 17.56 -7.02 -5.41
CA LYS A 85 17.58 -5.71 -6.04
C LYS A 85 16.52 -5.63 -7.13
N GLY A 86 15.91 -4.46 -7.27
CA GLY A 86 14.97 -4.18 -8.35
C GLY A 86 13.90 -3.16 -7.98
N ILE A 87 13.00 -2.94 -8.93
CA ILE A 87 11.86 -2.05 -8.77
C ILE A 87 10.63 -2.87 -8.36
N TYR A 88 9.95 -2.40 -7.32
CA TYR A 88 8.78 -3.04 -6.73
C TYR A 88 7.66 -2.02 -6.60
N TYR A 89 6.54 -2.30 -7.24
CA TYR A 89 5.31 -1.50 -7.13
C TYR A 89 4.43 -2.12 -6.06
N TYR A 90 3.80 -1.28 -5.26
CA TYR A 90 2.95 -1.72 -4.16
C TYR A 90 1.55 -1.14 -4.31
N ASP A 91 0.54 -1.99 -4.13
CA ASP A 91 -0.86 -1.62 -3.94
C ASP A 91 -1.22 -1.95 -2.49
N TYR A 92 -1.40 -0.92 -1.66
CA TYR A 92 -1.81 -1.03 -0.27
C TYR A 92 -3.30 -0.71 -0.15
N GLY A 93 -4.11 -1.74 0.03
CA GLY A 93 -5.54 -1.62 0.28
C GLY A 93 -5.85 -1.61 1.76
N VAL A 94 -6.79 -0.76 2.15
CA VAL A 94 -7.34 -0.72 3.51
C VAL A 94 -8.85 -0.73 3.44
N TRP A 95 -9.49 -1.43 4.39
CA TRP A 95 -10.94 -1.57 4.47
C TRP A 95 -11.44 -1.23 5.87
N TRP A 96 -12.61 -0.60 5.90
CA TRP A 96 -13.44 -0.46 7.10
C TRP A 96 -14.49 -1.55 7.07
N MET A 97 -14.15 -2.73 7.60
CA MET A 97 -15.08 -3.85 7.73
C MET A 97 -16.04 -3.61 8.88
N ASP A 98 -17.26 -4.10 8.75
CA ASP A 98 -18.22 -4.13 9.85
C ASP A 98 -17.75 -5.06 10.98
N ASP A 99 -18.06 -4.69 12.23
CA ASP A 99 -17.65 -5.45 13.40
C ASP A 99 -18.53 -6.69 13.64
N GLU A 100 -19.78 -6.69 13.16
CA GLU A 100 -20.75 -7.79 13.32
C GLU A 100 -20.87 -8.64 12.05
N GLU A 101 -20.76 -8.01 10.87
CA GLU A 101 -20.89 -8.66 9.57
C GLU A 101 -19.53 -8.81 8.85
N GLU A 102 -18.90 -9.99 8.96
CA GLU A 102 -17.53 -10.28 8.46
C GLU A 102 -17.25 -9.86 7.00
N HIS A 103 -18.27 -9.88 6.15
CA HIS A 103 -18.13 -9.62 4.70
C HIS A 103 -18.67 -8.25 4.28
N LEU A 104 -19.17 -7.44 5.21
CA LEU A 104 -19.65 -6.10 4.93
C LEU A 104 -18.52 -5.09 5.11
N SER A 105 -18.31 -4.24 4.09
CA SER A 105 -17.37 -3.12 4.15
C SER A 105 -18.13 -1.79 4.07
N HIS A 106 -17.82 -0.88 4.98
CA HIS A 106 -18.30 0.51 4.99
C HIS A 106 -17.53 1.42 4.02
N GLY A 107 -16.39 0.92 3.53
CA GLY A 107 -15.57 1.56 2.51
C GLY A 107 -14.18 0.94 2.41
N ASP A 108 -13.48 1.36 1.38
CA ASP A 108 -12.10 0.97 1.10
C ASP A 108 -11.33 2.11 0.45
N ALA A 109 -10.01 2.07 0.60
CA ALA A 109 -9.10 2.98 -0.05
C ALA A 109 -7.82 2.25 -0.42
N PHE A 110 -7.29 2.57 -1.59
CA PHE A 110 -6.04 2.03 -2.08
C PHE A 110 -5.00 3.12 -2.18
N TYR A 111 -3.76 2.75 -1.91
CA TYR A 111 -2.60 3.63 -2.00
C TYR A 111 -1.49 2.92 -2.75
N ALA A 112 -0.84 3.62 -3.67
CA ALA A 112 0.25 3.09 -4.46
C ALA A 112 1.57 3.77 -4.11
N PHE A 113 2.65 3.01 -4.07
CA PHE A 113 4.01 3.53 -4.00
C PHE A 113 4.99 2.59 -4.70
N VAL A 114 6.16 3.10 -5.08
CA VAL A 114 7.20 2.34 -5.78
C VAL A 114 8.51 2.47 -5.03
N LEU A 115 9.16 1.34 -4.78
CA LEU A 115 10.47 1.25 -4.13
C LEU A 115 11.50 0.69 -5.11
N GLU A 116 12.72 1.20 -5.01
CA GLU A 116 13.90 0.64 -5.67
C GLU A 116 14.86 0.11 -4.61
N VAL A 117 15.13 -1.19 -4.67
CA VAL A 117 16.00 -1.88 -3.72
C VAL A 117 17.42 -1.92 -4.28
N GLU A 118 18.37 -1.31 -3.55
CA GLU A 118 19.78 -1.22 -3.94
C GLU A 118 20.78 -1.90 -3.00
#